data_AF-A0A813I654-F1
#
_entry.id   AF-A0A813I654-F1
#
_cell.length_a   1.000
_cell.length_b   1.000
_cell.length_c   1.000
_cell.angle_alpha   90.00
_cell.angle_beta   90.00
_cell.angle_gamma   90.00
#
_symmetry.space_group_name_H-M   'P 1'
#
loop_
_entity.id
_entity.type
_entity.pdbx_description
1 polymer ?
#
loop_
_entity_poly.entity_id
_entity_poly.type
_entity_poly.pdbx_seq_one_letter_code
_entity_poly.pdbx_strand_id
1 'polypeptide(L)'
;MLGQTLQHLGVLKPSKEKLAGSTALGTKAATAEGDEDDEEVIIPLSGEAARRRLRHVLQLAVRGLPAAAELSEGYVLQVASPGGDVLEQSHELRTQNPTWSPSCGICHGRHLSHFDLRAMACGSGKLLWREAVCLQDLELLCEDLESLPAGRSMPLATPLIQLGRQWFAARPCDGRPDDRSPNGAAAAAAAAVAMRRRPAASVKQVHTTELCRTGEKVSALCERLHHLRTHSVALREAMELPSAQDFQELRHRRELHSRCERRLCHLRDELCERRKGLLLIRGRLDGNLGSDDIDSDSSGQRSRAESFEQEGGASSSRPPRGSRQANMAYSWWHQRFCPTSAGDEAGPFLAILGSCGSAELVERSERLKLVQSHLKDAKTRQQQEDRPADAAAAESLQRLWQQLRCRQVRMLHEIRQVYPIEDCGRYWTIRGFCVAGIDNLKRQ
;
A
#
# COMPACT_ATOMS: atom_id res chain seq x y z
N MET A 1 7.16 -8.81 69.55
CA MET A 1 8.34 -9.07 68.69
C MET A 1 7.99 -8.66 67.26
N LEU A 2 8.17 -7.39 66.94
CA LEU A 2 7.92 -6.79 65.62
C LEU A 2 9.15 -5.94 65.27
N GLY A 3 9.96 -6.42 64.31
CA GLY A 3 11.03 -5.66 63.66
C GLY A 3 10.41 -4.75 62.60
N GLN A 4 10.69 -3.45 62.63
CA GLN A 4 11.85 -2.80 62.00
C GLN A 4 11.91 -3.05 60.49
N THR A 5 11.54 -2.04 59.69
CA THR A 5 12.44 -1.27 58.80
C THR A 5 11.60 -0.37 57.89
N LEU A 6 11.70 0.95 58.04
CA LEU A 6 11.36 1.92 57.00
C LEU A 6 12.16 3.21 57.26
N GLN A 7 13.22 3.39 56.48
CA GLN A 7 14.01 4.61 56.41
C GLN A 7 14.28 4.96 54.95
N HIS A 8 14.24 6.27 54.70
CA HIS A 8 14.85 7.03 53.61
C HIS A 8 14.21 7.00 52.21
N LEU A 9 13.31 7.97 51.98
CA LEU A 9 13.35 8.78 50.76
C LEU A 9 13.21 10.26 51.13
N GLY A 10 14.32 11.00 50.95
CA GLY A 10 14.40 12.43 51.18
C GLY A 10 13.76 13.21 50.03
N VAL A 11 12.81 14.08 50.40
CA VAL A 11 12.20 15.08 49.51
C VAL A 11 13.09 16.33 49.56
N LEU A 12 13.80 16.63 48.47
CA LEU A 12 14.46 17.93 48.29
C LEU A 12 13.63 18.80 47.34
N LYS A 13 13.18 19.93 47.89
CA LYS A 13 12.47 21.02 47.21
C LYS A 13 13.41 21.78 46.27
N PRO A 14 12.97 22.23 45.09
CA PRO A 14 13.69 23.26 44.35
C PRO A 14 13.36 24.66 44.90
N SER A 15 14.40 25.35 45.36
CA SER A 15 14.40 26.77 45.73
C SER A 15 14.37 27.65 44.49
N LYS A 16 13.54 28.69 44.54
CA LYS A 16 13.53 29.82 43.60
C LYS A 16 14.65 30.78 44.01
N GLU A 17 15.59 31.05 43.11
CA GLU A 17 16.45 32.23 43.22
C GLU A 17 16.34 33.11 41.99
N LYS A 18 15.98 34.37 42.27
CA LYS A 18 16.05 35.52 41.39
C LYS A 18 17.52 35.90 41.23
N LEU A 19 17.97 36.16 40.01
CA LEU A 19 19.05 37.12 39.79
C LEU A 19 18.67 38.07 38.66
N ALA A 20 18.52 39.33 39.04
CA ALA A 20 18.57 40.48 38.15
C ALA A 20 20.05 40.82 37.88
N GLY A 21 20.37 41.23 36.67
CA GLY A 21 21.70 41.67 36.28
C GLY A 21 21.68 42.41 34.95
N SER A 22 21.54 43.73 35.05
CA SER A 22 21.66 44.73 33.99
C SER A 22 23.08 44.79 33.42
N THR A 23 23.23 44.93 32.08
CA THR A 23 24.23 45.83 31.47
C THR A 23 24.01 46.01 29.96
N ALA A 24 23.51 47.20 29.61
CA ALA A 24 23.95 48.16 28.59
C ALA A 24 24.63 47.72 27.27
N LEU A 25 24.02 48.23 26.18
CA LEU A 25 24.58 49.03 25.07
C LEU A 25 25.75 48.48 24.23
N GLY A 26 25.46 48.33 22.93
CA GLY A 26 26.45 48.19 21.88
C GLY A 26 25.82 48.15 20.49
N THR A 27 25.24 49.27 20.05
CA THR A 27 24.85 49.51 18.65
C THR A 27 26.10 49.53 17.77
N LYS A 28 26.18 48.61 16.80
CA LYS A 28 27.07 48.74 15.64
C LYS A 28 26.26 48.54 14.36
N ALA A 29 26.20 49.61 13.60
CA ALA A 29 25.79 49.65 12.21
C ALA A 29 26.81 48.88 11.35
N ALA A 30 26.31 48.08 10.43
CA ALA A 30 27.03 47.53 9.28
C ALA A 30 25.99 47.46 8.15
N THR A 31 25.97 48.47 7.28
CA THR A 31 26.45 48.41 5.89
C THR A 31 25.71 47.38 5.05
N ALA A 32 24.77 47.92 4.26
CA ALA A 32 24.12 47.28 3.14
C ALA A 32 25.13 47.16 1.98
N GLU A 33 25.53 45.94 1.68
CA GLU A 33 26.13 45.47 0.43
C GLU A 33 25.38 44.16 0.17
N GLY A 34 24.51 44.07 -0.84
CA GLY A 34 24.88 43.94 -2.24
C GLY A 34 24.30 42.60 -2.68
N ASP A 35 23.08 42.61 -3.23
CA ASP A 35 22.45 41.46 -3.88
C ASP A 35 23.31 41.11 -5.12
N GLU A 36 24.28 40.22 -4.94
CA GLU A 36 24.89 39.49 -6.03
C GLU A 36 24.10 38.18 -6.17
N ASP A 37 23.54 37.97 -7.36
CA ASP A 37 22.84 36.77 -7.77
C ASP A 37 23.63 35.53 -7.35
N ASP A 38 23.08 34.77 -6.40
CA ASP A 38 23.51 33.41 -6.07
C ASP A 38 23.31 32.52 -7.31
N GLU A 39 24.25 32.56 -8.25
CA GLU A 39 24.44 31.45 -9.17
C GLU A 39 24.73 30.23 -8.31
N GLU A 40 23.72 29.37 -8.14
CA GLU A 40 23.87 28.03 -7.56
C GLU A 40 25.04 27.33 -8.27
N VAL A 41 26.21 27.44 -7.66
CA VAL A 41 27.39 26.68 -8.08
C VAL A 41 27.01 25.22 -7.87
N ILE A 42 26.60 24.57 -8.96
CA ILE A 42 26.30 23.14 -9.01
C ILE A 42 27.59 22.43 -8.62
N ILE A 43 27.72 22.09 -7.34
CA ILE A 43 28.87 21.35 -6.81
C ILE A 43 28.87 20.00 -7.55
N PRO A 44 29.84 19.73 -8.44
CA PRO A 44 29.88 18.46 -9.13
C PRO A 44 30.03 17.37 -8.08
N LEU A 45 29.12 16.41 -8.08
CA LEU A 45 29.06 15.23 -7.21
C LEU A 45 30.32 14.36 -7.40
N SER A 46 31.47 14.85 -6.95
CA SER A 46 32.80 14.34 -7.28
C SER A 46 33.16 13.16 -6.38
N GLY A 47 32.67 11.99 -6.78
CA GLY A 47 33.14 10.70 -6.27
C GLY A 47 32.12 9.59 -6.40
N GLU A 48 30.87 9.86 -6.04
CA GLU A 48 29.79 8.87 -6.11
C GLU A 48 29.22 8.72 -7.52
N ALA A 49 29.10 9.81 -8.28
CA ALA A 49 28.61 9.79 -9.66
C ALA A 49 29.50 8.90 -10.57
N ALA A 50 30.82 9.00 -10.42
CA ALA A 50 31.79 8.20 -11.18
C ALA A 50 31.70 6.69 -10.91
N ARG A 51 31.06 6.28 -9.80
CA ARG A 51 30.89 4.86 -9.42
C ARG A 51 29.52 4.30 -9.83
N ARG A 52 28.64 5.09 -10.44
CA ARG A 52 27.35 4.61 -10.93
C ARG A 52 27.57 3.59 -12.05
N ARG A 53 26.85 2.47 -11.98
CA ARG A 53 26.97 1.31 -12.87
C ARG A 53 25.58 0.77 -13.13
N LEU A 54 25.39 0.07 -14.23
CA LEU A 54 24.08 -0.46 -14.63
C LEU A 54 23.45 -1.36 -13.56
N ARG A 55 24.26 -2.08 -12.78
CA ARG A 55 23.80 -2.88 -11.63
C ARG A 55 23.10 -2.09 -10.52
N HIS A 56 23.24 -0.76 -10.49
CA HIS A 56 22.61 0.11 -9.50
C HIS A 56 21.25 0.66 -10.00
N VAL A 57 20.89 0.41 -11.26
CA VAL A 57 19.61 0.82 -11.84
C VAL A 57 18.52 -0.13 -11.37
N LEU A 58 17.56 0.41 -10.61
CA LEU A 58 16.42 -0.35 -10.09
C LEU A 58 15.18 -0.23 -10.99
N GLN A 59 14.98 0.95 -11.56
CA GLN A 59 13.81 1.25 -12.37
C GLN A 59 14.20 2.24 -13.47
N LEU A 60 13.56 2.07 -14.62
CA LEU A 60 13.65 2.96 -15.78
C LEU A 60 12.25 3.49 -16.06
N ALA A 61 12.15 4.78 -16.35
CA ALA A 61 10.93 5.38 -16.87
C ALA A 61 11.25 6.30 -18.03
N VAL A 62 10.34 6.43 -18.99
CA VAL A 62 10.46 7.43 -20.06
C VAL A 62 9.17 8.24 -20.04
N ARG A 63 9.26 9.56 -20.19
CA ARG A 63 8.08 10.44 -20.17
C ARG A 63 7.85 11.03 -21.55
N GLY A 64 6.61 10.97 -22.04
CA GLY A 64 6.23 11.59 -23.31
C GLY A 64 6.97 11.00 -24.52
N LEU A 65 7.04 9.67 -24.61
CA LEU A 65 7.63 9.00 -25.77
C LEU A 65 6.87 9.43 -27.05
N PRO A 66 7.55 9.99 -28.09
CA PRO A 66 6.90 10.65 -29.23
C PRO A 66 6.14 9.69 -30.16
N ALA A 67 6.23 8.38 -29.97
CA ALA A 67 5.72 7.36 -30.89
C ALA A 67 4.19 7.15 -30.85
N ALA A 68 3.40 8.16 -30.43
CA ALA A 68 1.98 8.03 -30.11
C ALA A 68 1.11 7.37 -31.21
N ALA A 69 1.44 7.59 -32.49
CA ALA A 69 0.69 7.03 -33.62
C ALA A 69 0.98 5.55 -33.88
N GLU A 70 2.18 5.05 -33.54
CA GLU A 70 2.61 3.66 -33.75
C GLU A 70 2.40 2.78 -32.48
N LEU A 71 1.86 3.34 -31.39
CA LEU A 71 1.64 2.64 -30.12
C LEU A 71 0.54 1.56 -30.16
N SER A 72 -0.27 1.48 -31.22
CA SER A 72 -1.37 0.53 -31.33
C SER A 72 -0.90 -0.92 -31.32
N GLU A 73 0.27 -1.20 -31.89
CA GLU A 73 0.91 -2.52 -31.90
C GLU A 73 1.73 -2.82 -30.63
N GLY A 74 1.90 -1.83 -29.76
CA GLY A 74 2.77 -1.91 -28.58
C GLY A 74 4.26 -1.90 -28.94
N TYR A 75 5.08 -1.70 -27.92
CA TYR A 75 6.54 -1.66 -28.05
C TYR A 75 7.21 -2.25 -26.81
N VAL A 76 8.49 -2.58 -26.92
CA VAL A 76 9.34 -3.05 -25.83
C VAL A 76 10.46 -2.05 -25.60
N LEU A 77 10.80 -1.83 -24.33
CA LEU A 77 12.02 -1.13 -23.97
C LEU A 77 13.18 -2.12 -23.92
N GLN A 78 14.27 -1.79 -24.59
CA GLN A 78 15.51 -2.56 -24.59
C GLN A 78 16.64 -1.73 -24.01
N VAL A 79 17.38 -2.31 -23.08
CA VAL A 79 18.68 -1.80 -22.64
C VAL A 79 19.72 -2.52 -23.49
N ALA A 80 20.47 -1.76 -24.29
CA ALA A 80 21.50 -2.30 -25.17
C ALA A 80 22.89 -1.78 -24.80
N SER A 81 23.91 -2.59 -25.06
CA SER A 81 25.29 -2.14 -24.99
C SER A 81 25.53 -1.05 -26.04
N PRO A 82 26.54 -0.17 -25.84
CA PRO A 82 26.95 0.80 -26.84
C PRO A 82 27.31 0.18 -28.20
N GLY A 83 27.69 -1.11 -28.20
CA GLY A 83 27.98 -1.90 -29.41
C GLY A 83 26.74 -2.43 -30.12
N GLY A 84 25.55 -2.33 -29.51
CA GLY A 84 24.30 -2.75 -30.12
C GLY A 84 23.66 -3.99 -29.51
N ASP A 85 24.38 -4.74 -28.69
CA ASP A 85 23.90 -6.00 -28.10
C ASP A 85 22.78 -5.75 -27.09
N VAL A 86 21.66 -6.44 -27.22
CA VAL A 86 20.55 -6.35 -26.27
C VAL A 86 20.94 -7.03 -24.96
N LEU A 87 20.96 -6.27 -23.87
CA LEU A 87 21.31 -6.74 -22.53
C LEU A 87 20.07 -7.22 -21.79
N GLU A 88 18.99 -6.42 -21.83
CA GLU A 88 17.69 -6.77 -21.27
C GLU A 88 16.56 -6.11 -22.06
N GLN A 89 15.36 -6.70 -21.92
CA GLN A 89 14.16 -6.28 -22.62
C GLN A 89 12.94 -6.34 -21.68
N SER A 90 12.09 -5.32 -21.75
CA SER A 90 10.83 -5.27 -21.01
C SER A 90 9.75 -6.14 -21.65
N HIS A 91 8.65 -6.34 -20.94
CA HIS A 91 7.39 -6.78 -21.55
C HIS A 91 6.84 -5.72 -22.52
N GLU A 92 5.84 -6.10 -23.31
CA GLU A 92 5.13 -5.18 -24.20
C GLU A 92 4.44 -4.06 -23.41
N LEU A 93 4.64 -2.82 -23.87
CA LEU A 93 4.10 -1.60 -23.29
C LEU A 93 3.27 -0.87 -24.34
N ARG A 94 2.17 -0.25 -23.88
CA ARG A 94 1.23 0.51 -24.73
C ARG A 94 0.93 1.91 -24.19
N THR A 95 1.89 2.48 -23.47
CA THR A 95 1.77 3.79 -22.81
C THR A 95 2.85 4.74 -23.32
N GLN A 96 2.55 6.04 -23.39
CA GLN A 96 3.56 7.08 -23.69
C GLN A 96 4.52 7.33 -22.51
N ASN A 97 4.15 6.85 -21.32
CA ASN A 97 4.90 7.05 -20.10
C ASN A 97 5.28 5.69 -19.49
N PRO A 98 6.10 4.88 -20.18
CA PRO A 98 6.47 3.56 -19.70
C PRO A 98 7.29 3.68 -18.42
N THR A 99 6.98 2.79 -17.48
CA THR A 99 7.82 2.55 -16.31
C THR A 99 8.13 1.06 -16.27
N TRP A 100 9.41 0.73 -16.23
CA TRP A 100 9.91 -0.64 -16.25
C TRP A 100 10.84 -0.88 -15.06
N SER A 101 10.46 -1.85 -14.24
CA SER A 101 11.27 -2.37 -13.13
C SER A 101 11.67 -3.82 -13.44
N PRO A 102 12.92 -4.08 -13.87
CA PRO A 102 13.39 -5.44 -14.08
C PRO A 102 13.34 -6.22 -12.76
N SER A 103 12.73 -7.41 -12.77
CA SER A 103 12.40 -8.19 -11.56
C SER A 103 13.62 -8.59 -10.72
N CYS A 104 14.80 -8.69 -11.35
CA CYS A 104 16.07 -9.02 -10.70
C CYS A 104 17.15 -7.93 -10.88
N GLY A 105 16.75 -6.73 -11.28
CA GLY A 105 17.66 -5.69 -11.75
C GLY A 105 18.31 -6.07 -13.09
N ILE A 106 19.06 -5.14 -13.68
CA ILE A 106 19.71 -5.40 -14.97
C ILE A 106 20.89 -6.36 -14.77
N CYS A 107 20.76 -7.58 -15.30
CA CYS A 107 21.70 -8.68 -15.06
C CYS A 107 22.90 -8.67 -16.00
N HIS A 108 22.70 -8.30 -17.27
CA HIS A 108 23.75 -8.22 -18.28
C HIS A 108 24.36 -6.82 -18.35
N GLY A 109 25.67 -6.72 -18.60
CA GLY A 109 26.34 -5.41 -18.68
C GLY A 109 26.41 -4.64 -17.35
N ARG A 110 26.31 -5.33 -16.20
CA ARG A 110 26.34 -4.73 -14.84
C ARG A 110 27.48 -3.76 -14.56
N HIS A 111 28.59 -3.89 -15.25
CA HIS A 111 29.80 -3.06 -15.12
C HIS A 111 29.81 -1.84 -16.03
N LEU A 112 28.84 -1.70 -16.94
CA LEU A 112 28.75 -0.59 -17.86
C LEU A 112 28.32 0.67 -17.10
N SER A 113 28.99 1.79 -17.41
CA SER A 113 28.61 3.14 -16.99
C SER A 113 27.78 3.87 -18.06
N HIS A 114 27.66 3.28 -19.25
CA HIS A 114 27.00 3.86 -20.42
C HIS A 114 26.26 2.75 -21.17
N PHE A 115 25.05 3.04 -21.63
CA PHE A 115 24.19 2.10 -22.36
C PHE A 115 23.19 2.85 -23.23
N ASP A 116 22.62 2.19 -24.23
CA ASP A 116 21.52 2.71 -25.02
C ASP A 116 20.19 2.23 -24.43
N LEU A 117 19.23 3.15 -24.24
CA LEU A 117 17.84 2.79 -24.02
C LEU A 117 17.09 2.94 -25.34
N ARG A 118 16.42 1.87 -25.78
CA ARG A 118 15.73 1.80 -27.08
C ARG A 118 14.27 1.43 -26.87
N ALA A 119 13.38 2.03 -27.65
CA ALA A 119 12.01 1.56 -27.81
C ALA A 119 11.88 0.89 -29.18
N MET A 120 11.48 -0.39 -29.18
CA MET A 120 11.34 -1.20 -30.40
C MET A 120 9.87 -1.61 -30.59
N ALA A 121 9.32 -1.45 -31.79
CA ALA A 121 7.97 -1.90 -32.09
C ALA A 121 7.86 -3.44 -32.02
N CYS A 122 6.81 -3.97 -31.40
CA CYS A 122 6.65 -5.42 -31.20
C CYS A 122 6.46 -6.21 -32.51
N GLY A 123 5.73 -5.65 -33.48
CA GLY A 123 5.43 -6.34 -34.75
C GLY A 123 6.56 -6.26 -35.77
N SER A 124 7.10 -5.07 -35.99
CA SER A 124 8.09 -4.82 -37.04
C SER A 124 9.54 -4.93 -36.58
N GLY A 125 9.80 -4.89 -35.27
CA GLY A 125 11.15 -4.74 -34.74
C GLY A 125 11.83 -3.42 -35.15
N LYS A 126 11.07 -2.43 -35.64
CA LYS A 126 11.57 -1.11 -36.01
C LYS A 126 11.96 -0.33 -34.75
N LEU A 127 13.10 0.35 -34.82
CA LEU A 127 13.53 1.27 -33.77
C LEU A 127 12.65 2.53 -33.80
N LEU A 128 11.88 2.74 -32.75
CA LEU A 128 10.97 3.89 -32.61
C LEU A 128 11.68 5.09 -31.98
N TRP A 129 12.54 4.81 -31.01
CA TRP A 129 13.24 5.83 -30.22
C TRP A 129 14.50 5.23 -29.60
N ARG A 130 15.55 6.04 -29.46
CA ARG A 130 16.81 5.67 -28.83
C ARG A 130 17.40 6.88 -28.11
N GLU A 131 17.89 6.65 -26.90
CA GLU A 131 18.71 7.62 -26.16
C GLU A 131 19.95 6.93 -25.58
N ALA A 132 21.10 7.58 -25.71
CA ALA A 132 22.34 7.12 -25.09
C ALA A 132 22.42 7.67 -23.66
N VAL A 133 22.48 6.79 -22.67
CA VAL A 133 22.50 7.15 -21.26
C VAL A 133 23.92 6.99 -20.72
N CYS A 134 24.50 8.07 -20.21
CA CYS A 134 25.70 8.02 -19.38
C CYS A 134 25.32 8.18 -17.90
N LEU A 135 25.60 7.16 -17.09
CA LEU A 135 25.24 7.16 -15.67
C LEU A 135 25.98 8.23 -14.84
N GLN A 136 27.13 8.71 -15.35
CA GLN A 136 27.94 9.74 -14.69
C GLN A 136 27.34 11.13 -14.86
N ASP A 137 26.59 11.34 -15.94
CA ASP A 137 26.01 12.63 -16.35
C ASP A 137 24.55 12.77 -15.90
N LEU A 138 24.11 11.88 -15.01
CA LEU A 138 22.76 11.87 -14.46
C LEU A 138 22.56 13.00 -13.44
N GLU A 139 21.59 13.85 -13.71
CA GLU A 139 21.18 14.96 -12.85
C GLU A 139 20.11 14.50 -11.86
N LEU A 140 20.29 14.83 -10.59
CA LEU A 140 19.32 14.49 -9.54
C LEU A 140 18.02 15.27 -9.79
N LEU A 141 16.92 14.54 -9.92
CA LEU A 141 15.61 15.12 -10.19
C LEU A 141 14.82 15.30 -8.90
N CYS A 142 14.57 14.20 -8.19
CA CYS A 142 13.76 14.16 -6.97
C CYS A 142 13.90 12.80 -6.26
N GLU A 143 13.39 12.70 -5.03
CA GLU A 143 13.25 11.42 -4.33
C GLU A 143 12.02 10.64 -4.83
N ASP A 144 10.93 11.34 -5.13
CA ASP A 144 9.69 10.75 -5.61
C ASP A 144 9.22 11.43 -6.90
N LEU A 145 8.82 10.63 -7.90
CA LEU A 145 8.26 11.19 -9.14
C LEU A 145 6.93 11.91 -8.90
N GLU A 146 6.22 11.59 -7.82
CA GLU A 146 5.01 12.30 -7.41
C GLU A 146 5.31 13.70 -6.86
N SER A 147 6.54 13.94 -6.38
CA SER A 147 6.95 15.24 -5.83
C SER A 147 7.58 16.17 -6.86
N LEU A 148 7.49 15.85 -8.14
CA LEU A 148 8.01 16.71 -9.21
C LEU A 148 7.26 18.05 -9.18
N PRO A 149 7.96 19.19 -9.00
CA PRO A 149 7.32 20.49 -8.96
C PRO A 149 6.60 20.73 -10.30
N ALA A 150 5.32 21.07 -10.23
CA ALA A 150 4.43 21.22 -11.39
C ALA A 150 4.92 22.24 -12.44
N GLY A 151 5.89 23.10 -12.10
CA GLY A 151 6.50 24.08 -12.99
C GLY A 151 7.71 23.59 -13.78
N ARG A 152 8.29 22.42 -13.48
CA ARG A 152 9.48 21.94 -14.19
C ARG A 152 9.04 21.04 -15.36
N SER A 153 8.86 21.64 -16.53
CA SER A 153 8.59 20.88 -17.75
C SER A 153 9.82 20.06 -18.13
N MET A 154 9.77 18.75 -17.96
CA MET A 154 10.82 17.88 -18.48
C MET A 154 10.72 17.75 -20.00
N PRO A 155 11.84 17.69 -20.73
CA PRO A 155 11.83 17.43 -22.16
C PRO A 155 11.09 16.13 -22.44
N LEU A 156 10.30 16.12 -23.52
CA LEU A 156 9.64 14.91 -24.00
C LEU A 156 10.71 13.85 -24.33
N ALA A 157 10.38 12.60 -24.04
CA ALA A 157 11.23 11.43 -24.15
C ALA A 157 12.48 11.39 -23.26
N THR A 158 12.56 12.19 -22.20
CA THR A 158 13.71 12.11 -21.27
C THR A 158 13.69 10.78 -20.50
N PRO A 159 14.77 9.98 -20.52
CA PRO A 159 14.91 8.81 -19.68
C PRO A 159 15.10 9.22 -18.21
N LEU A 160 14.30 8.63 -17.34
CA LEU A 160 14.37 8.76 -15.90
C LEU A 160 14.87 7.44 -15.30
N ILE A 161 15.84 7.54 -14.41
CA ILE A 161 16.57 6.39 -13.88
C ILE A 161 16.52 6.43 -12.38
N GLN A 162 16.01 5.38 -11.76
CA GLN A 162 16.02 5.24 -10.32
C GLN A 162 17.30 4.54 -9.86
N LEU A 163 18.11 5.27 -9.09
CA LEU A 163 19.27 4.72 -8.39
C LEU A 163 18.98 4.77 -6.88
N GLY A 164 18.84 3.61 -6.26
CA GLY A 164 18.45 3.53 -4.84
C GLY A 164 17.05 4.10 -4.61
N ARG A 165 16.95 5.21 -3.88
CA ARG A 165 15.66 5.88 -3.58
C ARG A 165 15.44 7.18 -4.36
N GLN A 166 16.36 7.53 -5.25
CA GLN A 166 16.36 8.81 -5.94
C GLN A 166 16.17 8.59 -7.43
N TRP A 167 15.44 9.52 -8.04
CA TRP A 167 15.23 9.60 -9.48
C TRP A 167 16.21 10.61 -10.07
N PHE A 168 16.81 10.20 -11.17
CA PHE A 168 17.73 11.00 -11.95
C PHE A 168 17.20 11.15 -13.37
N ALA A 169 17.38 12.32 -13.98
CA ALA A 169 17.15 12.51 -15.40
C ALA A 169 18.45 12.29 -16.16
N ALA A 170 18.38 11.57 -17.27
CA ALA A 170 19.45 11.58 -18.24
C ALA A 170 19.45 12.94 -18.92
N ARG A 171 20.57 13.64 -18.85
CA ARG A 171 20.77 14.86 -19.63
C ARG A 171 20.75 14.45 -21.11
N PRO A 172 19.87 15.02 -21.95
CA PRO A 172 19.89 14.73 -23.36
C PRO A 172 21.29 15.07 -23.86
N CYS A 173 21.91 14.13 -24.56
CA CYS A 173 23.16 14.39 -25.25
C CYS A 173 22.81 15.22 -26.49
N ASP A 174 22.43 16.49 -26.28
CA ASP A 174 21.95 17.45 -27.31
C ASP A 174 22.99 17.79 -28.38
N GLY A 175 24.13 17.10 -28.39
CA GLY A 175 25.14 17.23 -29.43
C GLY A 175 25.75 15.88 -29.71
N ARG A 176 25.23 15.18 -30.71
CA ARG A 176 26.01 14.21 -31.46
C ARG A 176 26.80 15.01 -32.51
N PRO A 177 28.10 15.26 -32.33
CA PRO A 177 28.99 15.47 -33.46
C PRO A 177 29.12 14.10 -34.15
N ASP A 178 28.23 13.79 -35.10
CA ASP A 178 28.37 12.59 -35.93
C ASP A 178 29.58 12.71 -36.89
N ASP A 179 30.36 13.79 -36.84
CA ASP A 179 31.70 13.86 -37.42
C ASP A 179 32.76 13.46 -36.40
N ARG A 180 33.26 12.23 -36.57
CA ARG A 180 34.50 11.71 -35.98
C ARG A 180 35.67 12.64 -36.30
N SER A 181 35.88 13.68 -35.50
CA SER A 181 37.18 14.34 -35.39
C SER A 181 38.03 13.53 -34.39
N PRO A 182 39.16 12.93 -34.83
CA PRO A 182 40.01 12.08 -33.98
C PRO A 182 40.68 12.81 -32.80
N ASN A 183 40.46 14.12 -32.64
CA ASN A 183 41.10 14.92 -31.59
C ASN A 183 40.35 14.98 -30.25
N GLY A 184 39.09 14.53 -30.19
CA GLY A 184 38.30 14.57 -28.94
C GLY A 184 38.75 13.58 -27.86
N ALA A 185 39.32 12.44 -28.26
CA ALA A 185 39.81 11.42 -27.33
C ALA A 185 41.03 11.90 -26.50
N ALA A 186 41.85 12.80 -27.06
CA ALA A 186 43.01 13.37 -26.38
C ALA A 186 42.60 14.37 -25.26
N ALA A 187 41.54 15.14 -25.46
CA ALA A 187 41.04 16.10 -24.47
C ALA A 187 40.39 15.41 -23.25
N ALA A 188 39.61 14.35 -23.48
CA ALA A 188 39.03 13.56 -22.40
C ALA A 188 40.11 12.79 -21.60
N ALA A 189 41.14 12.28 -22.27
CA ALA A 189 42.30 11.67 -21.61
C ALA A 189 43.11 12.70 -20.79
N ALA A 190 43.27 13.93 -21.27
CA ALA A 190 43.95 15.01 -20.54
C ALA A 190 43.18 15.44 -19.28
N ALA A 191 41.85 15.52 -19.34
CA ALA A 191 41.01 15.81 -18.18
C ALA A 191 41.07 14.71 -17.10
N ALA A 192 41.11 13.43 -17.51
CA ALA A 192 41.26 12.30 -16.60
C ALA A 192 42.65 12.25 -15.92
N VAL A 193 43.70 12.79 -16.57
CA VAL A 193 45.05 12.89 -16.00
C VAL A 193 45.16 14.08 -15.03
N ALA A 194 44.43 15.18 -15.27
CA ALA A 194 44.42 16.33 -14.36
C ALA A 194 43.80 16.03 -12.98
N MET A 195 42.79 15.15 -12.91
CA MET A 195 42.15 14.76 -11.63
C MET A 195 42.95 13.75 -10.78
N ARG A 196 44.10 13.26 -11.25
CA ARG A 196 44.95 12.32 -10.46
C ARG A 196 46.00 12.98 -9.58
N ARG A 197 46.04 14.31 -9.50
CA ARG A 197 46.88 15.00 -8.51
C ARG A 197 46.24 14.88 -7.13
N ARG A 198 46.55 13.78 -6.43
CA ARG A 198 46.29 13.63 -5.00
C ARG A 198 46.87 14.85 -4.28
N PRO A 199 46.08 15.65 -3.55
CA PRO A 199 46.65 16.64 -2.65
C PRO A 199 47.51 15.88 -1.63
N ALA A 200 48.77 16.32 -1.48
CA ALA A 200 49.70 15.76 -0.51
C ALA A 200 49.02 15.74 0.87
N ALA A 201 49.15 14.60 1.56
CA ALA A 201 48.50 14.34 2.84
C ALA A 201 48.93 15.41 3.87
N SER A 202 48.12 16.46 4.01
CA SER A 202 48.23 17.40 5.11
C SER A 202 47.82 16.64 6.38
N VAL A 203 48.80 16.34 7.22
CA VAL A 203 48.56 15.76 8.55
C VAL A 203 47.74 16.79 9.34
N LYS A 204 46.42 16.58 9.42
CA LYS A 204 45.53 17.44 10.21
C LYS A 204 45.85 17.21 11.68
N GLN A 205 46.42 18.21 12.31
CA GLN A 205 46.73 18.20 13.73
C GLN A 205 45.43 18.39 14.51
N VAL A 206 44.72 17.30 14.80
CA VAL A 206 43.46 17.33 15.53
C VAL A 206 43.72 17.77 16.97
N HIS A 207 43.14 18.89 17.36
CA HIS A 207 43.26 19.39 18.73
C HIS A 207 42.41 18.52 19.67
N THR A 208 42.99 18.10 20.79
CA THR A 208 42.34 17.20 21.76
C THR A 208 41.04 17.76 22.33
N THR A 209 40.87 19.09 22.35
CA THR A 209 39.65 19.77 22.76
C THR A 209 38.48 19.57 21.78
N GLU A 210 38.75 19.41 20.48
CA GLU A 210 37.73 19.07 19.48
C GLU A 210 37.26 17.63 19.62
N LEU A 211 38.16 16.71 19.99
CA LEU A 211 37.83 15.32 20.29
C LEU A 211 36.91 15.22 21.53
N CYS A 212 37.16 15.99 22.58
CA CYS A 212 36.28 16.01 23.75
C CYS A 212 34.89 16.58 23.42
N ARG A 213 34.81 17.71 22.69
CA ARG A 213 33.53 18.31 22.28
C ARG A 213 32.72 17.42 21.34
N THR A 214 33.39 16.70 20.44
CA THR A 214 32.73 15.71 19.59
C THR A 214 32.30 14.48 20.39
N GLY A 215 33.10 14.05 21.38
CA GLY A 215 32.74 13.02 22.34
C GLY A 215 31.46 13.33 23.12
N GLU A 216 31.33 14.53 23.68
CA GLU A 216 30.13 14.97 24.38
C GLU A 216 28.88 14.94 23.48
N LYS A 217 29.01 15.41 22.23
CA LYS A 217 27.92 15.34 21.24
C LYS A 217 27.53 13.91 20.91
N VAL A 218 28.50 13.01 20.75
CA VAL A 218 28.24 11.58 20.50
C VAL A 218 27.56 10.94 21.70
N SER A 219 28.00 11.22 22.92
CA SER A 219 27.35 10.74 24.14
C SER A 219 25.90 11.21 24.25
N ALA A 220 25.63 12.49 24.00
CA ALA A 220 24.26 13.04 23.99
C ALA A 220 23.38 12.39 22.90
N LEU A 221 23.93 12.09 21.72
CA LEU A 221 23.22 11.35 20.68
C LEU A 221 22.94 9.90 21.07
N CYS A 222 23.88 9.23 21.74
CA CYS A 222 23.69 7.88 22.27
C CYS A 222 22.60 7.82 23.34
N GLU A 223 22.57 8.79 24.27
CA GLU A 223 21.51 8.91 25.28
C GLU A 223 20.15 9.15 24.63
N ARG A 224 20.08 10.04 23.63
CA ARG A 224 18.85 10.28 22.86
C ARG A 224 18.37 9.04 22.12
N LEU A 225 19.28 8.28 21.53
CA LEU A 225 18.95 7.00 20.88
C LEU A 225 18.45 5.97 21.88
N HIS A 226 19.04 5.90 23.08
CA HIS A 226 18.58 5.01 24.14
C HIS A 226 17.16 5.37 24.59
N HIS A 227 16.89 6.66 24.80
CA HIS A 227 15.56 7.16 25.15
C HIS A 227 14.50 6.88 24.07
N LEU A 228 14.85 7.10 22.79
CA LEU A 228 13.94 6.76 21.69
C LEU A 228 13.68 5.25 21.61
N ARG A 229 14.68 4.42 21.91
CA ARG A 229 14.53 2.97 21.92
C ARG A 229 13.60 2.52 23.04
N THR A 230 13.74 3.04 24.27
CA THR A 230 12.83 2.71 25.37
C THR A 230 11.40 3.15 25.07
N HIS A 231 11.23 4.36 24.52
CA HIS A 231 9.91 4.84 24.09
C HIS A 231 9.29 3.97 22.97
N SER A 232 10.09 3.48 22.02
CA SER A 232 9.62 2.58 20.96
C SER A 232 9.19 1.19 21.46
N VAL A 233 9.77 0.73 22.57
CA VAL A 233 9.42 -0.55 23.19
C VAL A 233 8.11 -0.39 23.95
N ALA A 234 7.99 0.66 24.78
CA ALA A 234 6.75 0.98 25.49
C ALA A 234 5.55 1.17 24.54
N LEU A 235 5.76 1.85 23.41
CA LEU A 235 4.71 2.00 22.38
C LEU A 235 4.30 0.66 21.76
N ARG A 236 5.26 -0.25 21.52
CA ARG A 236 4.97 -1.59 20.99
C ARG A 236 4.17 -2.42 22.00
N GLU A 237 4.57 -2.43 23.26
CA GLU A 237 3.83 -3.10 24.33
C GLU A 237 2.41 -2.53 24.47
N ALA A 238 2.26 -1.21 24.41
CA ALA A 238 0.97 -0.53 24.46
C ALA A 238 0.08 -0.82 23.24
N MET A 239 0.64 -1.09 22.06
CA MET A 239 -0.12 -1.50 20.87
C MET A 239 -0.48 -3.00 20.88
N GLU A 240 0.34 -3.83 21.50
CA GLU A 240 0.10 -5.27 21.60
C GLU A 240 -1.03 -5.60 22.59
N LEU A 241 -1.14 -4.84 23.69
CA LEU A 241 -2.16 -5.03 24.74
C LEU A 241 -3.62 -4.96 24.26
N PRO A 242 -4.07 -3.94 23.49
CA PRO A 242 -5.43 -3.88 22.94
C PRO A 242 -5.68 -4.96 21.88
N SER A 243 -4.65 -5.29 21.09
CA SER A 243 -4.79 -6.25 19.99
C SER A 243 -5.15 -7.65 20.48
N ALA A 244 -4.64 -8.07 21.65
CA ALA A 244 -4.93 -9.37 22.22
C ALA A 244 -6.41 -9.53 22.62
N GLN A 245 -7.05 -8.47 23.12
CA GLN A 245 -8.47 -8.47 23.48
C GLN A 245 -9.35 -8.44 22.22
N ASP A 246 -9.00 -7.61 21.23
CA ASP A 246 -9.68 -7.56 19.94
C ASP A 246 -9.63 -8.89 19.19
N PHE A 247 -8.51 -9.63 19.30
CA PHE A 247 -8.39 -10.95 18.68
C PHE A 247 -9.27 -12.01 19.33
N GLN A 248 -9.46 -11.96 20.66
CA GLN A 248 -10.38 -12.87 21.35
C GLN A 248 -11.83 -12.58 20.95
N GLU A 249 -12.23 -11.31 20.87
CA GLU A 249 -13.58 -10.94 20.45
C GLU A 249 -13.84 -11.32 18.98
N LEU A 250 -12.88 -11.09 18.08
CA LEU A 250 -12.98 -11.50 16.68
C LEU A 250 -13.09 -13.03 16.53
N ARG A 251 -12.35 -13.81 17.34
CA ARG A 251 -12.48 -15.27 17.36
C ARG A 251 -13.88 -15.69 17.82
N HIS A 252 -14.38 -15.11 18.91
CA HIS A 252 -15.72 -15.40 19.40
C HIS A 252 -16.80 -15.08 18.36
N ARG A 253 -16.69 -13.94 17.65
CA ARG A 253 -17.62 -13.57 16.56
C ARG A 253 -17.56 -14.58 15.39
N ARG A 254 -16.36 -15.05 15.03
CA ARG A 254 -16.18 -16.07 13.96
C ARG A 254 -16.80 -17.41 14.34
N GLU A 255 -16.64 -17.83 15.60
CA GLU A 255 -17.24 -19.06 16.11
C GLU A 255 -18.76 -19.00 16.10
N LEU A 256 -19.34 -17.88 16.52
CA LEU A 256 -20.79 -17.64 16.43
C LEU A 256 -21.28 -17.68 14.98
N HIS A 257 -20.58 -17.02 14.06
CA HIS A 257 -20.93 -17.03 12.64
C HIS A 257 -20.90 -18.46 12.07
N SER A 258 -19.84 -19.21 12.36
CA SER A 258 -19.67 -20.60 11.91
C SER A 258 -20.74 -21.52 12.50
N ARG A 259 -21.24 -21.23 13.71
CA ARG A 259 -22.36 -21.97 14.33
C ARG A 259 -23.68 -21.65 13.64
N CYS A 260 -23.94 -20.38 13.32
CA CYS A 260 -25.12 -19.96 12.58
C CYS A 260 -25.15 -20.55 11.16
N GLU A 261 -24.03 -20.53 10.45
CA GLU A 261 -23.93 -21.12 9.10
C GLU A 261 -24.20 -22.62 9.11
N ARG A 262 -23.62 -23.37 10.05
CA ARG A 262 -23.90 -24.81 10.19
C ARG A 262 -25.39 -25.08 10.45
N ARG A 263 -26.02 -24.26 11.29
CA ARG A 263 -27.47 -24.37 11.55
C ARG A 263 -28.29 -24.08 10.29
N LEU A 264 -27.91 -23.08 9.50
CA LEU A 264 -28.59 -22.74 8.25
C LEU A 264 -28.45 -23.86 7.20
N CYS A 265 -27.28 -24.49 7.09
CA CYS A 265 -27.10 -25.65 6.22
C CYS A 265 -28.01 -26.80 6.65
N HIS A 266 -28.04 -27.14 7.94
CA HIS A 266 -28.92 -28.18 8.47
C HIS A 266 -30.39 -27.93 8.15
N LEU A 267 -30.87 -26.68 8.34
CA LEU A 267 -32.25 -26.32 8.01
C LEU A 267 -32.54 -26.42 6.51
N ARG A 268 -31.57 -26.12 5.64
CA ARG A 268 -31.72 -26.28 4.18
C ARG A 268 -31.83 -27.74 3.79
N ASP A 269 -31.05 -28.61 4.42
CA ASP A 269 -31.09 -30.06 4.18
C ASP A 269 -32.44 -30.64 4.63
N GLU A 270 -32.93 -30.25 5.82
CA GLU A 270 -34.26 -30.63 6.29
C GLU A 270 -35.38 -30.19 5.34
N LEU A 271 -35.30 -28.95 4.81
CA LEU A 271 -36.28 -28.46 3.84
C LEU A 271 -36.23 -29.23 2.52
N CYS A 272 -35.03 -29.62 2.06
CA CYS A 272 -34.88 -30.45 0.87
C CYS A 272 -35.51 -31.83 1.06
N GLU A 273 -35.28 -32.47 2.21
CA GLU A 273 -35.87 -33.78 2.54
C GLU A 273 -37.40 -33.69 2.66
N ARG A 274 -37.93 -32.65 3.31
CA ARG A 274 -39.38 -32.41 3.35
C ARG A 274 -39.97 -32.20 1.96
N ARG A 275 -39.28 -31.49 1.07
CA ARG A 275 -39.73 -31.28 -0.31
C ARG A 275 -39.76 -32.59 -1.10
N LYS A 276 -38.74 -33.45 -0.95
CA LYS A 276 -38.73 -34.79 -1.54
C LYS A 276 -39.90 -35.64 -1.00
N GLY A 277 -40.14 -35.61 0.31
CA GLY A 277 -41.27 -36.28 0.93
C GLY A 277 -42.63 -35.82 0.38
N LEU A 278 -42.83 -34.52 0.22
CA LEU A 278 -44.05 -33.96 -0.38
C LEU A 278 -44.21 -34.35 -1.85
N LEU A 279 -43.13 -34.41 -2.63
CA LEU A 279 -43.18 -34.88 -4.02
C LEU A 279 -43.57 -36.37 -4.11
N LEU A 280 -43.08 -37.21 -3.19
CA LEU A 280 -43.49 -38.62 -3.11
C LEU A 280 -44.97 -38.77 -2.74
N ILE A 281 -45.46 -37.99 -1.77
CA ILE A 281 -46.89 -37.99 -1.39
C ILE A 281 -47.75 -37.54 -2.58
N ARG A 282 -47.33 -36.48 -3.28
CA ARG A 282 -48.03 -35.99 -4.47
C ARG A 282 -48.10 -37.04 -5.58
N GLY A 283 -46.98 -37.71 -5.88
CA GLY A 283 -46.96 -38.78 -6.86
C GLY A 283 -47.88 -39.96 -6.51
N ARG A 284 -48.04 -40.29 -5.22
CA ARG A 284 -49.00 -41.30 -4.76
C ARG A 284 -50.45 -40.86 -4.91
N LEU A 285 -50.75 -39.58 -4.62
CA LEU A 285 -52.08 -39.02 -4.79
C LEU A 285 -52.47 -38.93 -6.28
N ASP A 286 -51.56 -38.49 -7.13
CA ASP A 286 -51.77 -38.41 -8.57
C ASP A 286 -51.95 -39.81 -9.20
N GLY A 287 -51.21 -40.82 -8.72
CA GLY A 287 -51.34 -42.22 -9.17
C GLY A 287 -52.63 -42.91 -8.71
N ASN A 288 -53.14 -42.59 -7.52
CA ASN A 288 -54.40 -43.15 -7.02
C ASN A 288 -55.65 -42.51 -7.65
N LEU A 289 -55.54 -41.31 -8.22
CA LEU A 289 -56.65 -40.62 -8.89
C LEU A 289 -56.83 -41.04 -10.37
N GLY A 290 -55.90 -41.82 -10.94
CA GLY A 290 -55.90 -42.23 -12.34
C GLY A 290 -56.10 -43.73 -12.60
N SER A 291 -56.44 -44.54 -11.58
CA SER A 291 -56.46 -46.00 -11.68
C SER A 291 -57.85 -46.66 -11.69
N ASP A 292 -58.95 -45.91 -11.50
CA ASP A 292 -60.27 -46.53 -11.33
C ASP A 292 -61.19 -46.49 -12.56
N ASP A 293 -60.86 -45.82 -13.66
CA ASP A 293 -61.64 -45.93 -14.89
C ASP A 293 -60.77 -45.60 -16.10
N ILE A 294 -60.39 -46.62 -16.88
CA ILE A 294 -60.23 -46.66 -18.36
C ILE A 294 -59.57 -48.00 -18.68
N ASP A 295 -60.33 -49.08 -18.51
CA ASP A 295 -60.21 -50.27 -19.37
C ASP A 295 -60.98 -49.94 -20.64
N SER A 296 -60.34 -49.32 -21.64
CA SER A 296 -60.76 -49.34 -23.05
C SER A 296 -59.71 -48.66 -23.95
N ASP A 297 -59.05 -49.48 -24.77
CA ASP A 297 -58.43 -49.14 -26.05
C ASP A 297 -57.39 -48.00 -26.12
N SER A 298 -56.10 -48.34 -25.97
CA SER A 298 -55.03 -47.61 -26.66
C SER A 298 -53.72 -48.40 -26.75
N SER A 299 -53.75 -49.52 -27.48
CA SER A 299 -52.59 -50.34 -27.86
C SER A 299 -51.83 -49.83 -29.11
N GLY A 300 -51.87 -48.53 -29.44
CA GLY A 300 -51.47 -48.03 -30.77
C GLY A 300 -50.31 -47.03 -30.88
N GLN A 301 -49.68 -46.53 -29.80
CA GLN A 301 -48.78 -45.35 -29.91
C GLN A 301 -47.40 -45.47 -29.23
N ARG A 302 -46.85 -46.69 -29.06
CA ARG A 302 -45.53 -46.87 -28.45
C ARG A 302 -44.32 -46.93 -29.38
N SER A 303 -44.48 -46.83 -30.71
CA SER A 303 -43.35 -47.01 -31.65
C SER A 303 -42.73 -45.72 -32.21
N ARG A 304 -43.00 -44.53 -31.64
CA ARG A 304 -42.52 -43.26 -32.23
C ARG A 304 -41.64 -42.38 -31.33
N ALA A 305 -41.37 -42.79 -30.09
CA ALA A 305 -40.59 -41.97 -29.14
C ALA A 305 -39.11 -42.38 -29.00
N GLU A 306 -38.71 -43.57 -29.46
CA GLU A 306 -37.32 -44.05 -29.32
C GLU A 306 -36.36 -43.61 -30.44
N SER A 307 -36.83 -42.82 -31.42
CA SER A 307 -36.02 -42.40 -32.57
C SER A 307 -35.31 -41.04 -32.41
N PHE A 308 -35.51 -40.31 -31.30
CA PHE A 308 -35.07 -38.91 -31.19
C PHE A 308 -33.95 -38.65 -30.17
N GLU A 309 -33.46 -39.68 -29.45
CA GLU A 309 -32.41 -39.50 -28.43
C GLU A 309 -30.97 -39.81 -28.90
N GLN A 310 -30.74 -40.13 -30.18
CA GLN A 310 -29.40 -40.47 -30.68
C GLN A 310 -28.65 -39.36 -31.44
N GLU A 311 -29.23 -38.20 -31.68
CA GLU A 311 -28.54 -37.08 -32.34
C GLU A 311 -28.64 -35.79 -31.49
N GLY A 312 -27.67 -35.61 -30.58
CA GLY A 312 -27.64 -34.43 -29.71
C GLY A 312 -26.28 -34.22 -29.04
N GLY A 313 -25.21 -34.31 -29.82
CA GLY A 313 -23.87 -33.95 -29.38
C GLY A 313 -23.71 -32.44 -29.12
N ALA A 314 -22.87 -32.14 -28.12
CA ALA A 314 -22.05 -30.94 -27.97
C ALA A 314 -22.72 -29.57 -28.19
N SER A 315 -23.16 -28.94 -27.10
CA SER A 315 -23.21 -27.47 -26.97
C SER A 315 -23.18 -27.05 -25.50
N SER A 316 -21.98 -26.78 -24.99
CA SER A 316 -21.76 -26.14 -23.70
C SER A 316 -21.99 -24.63 -23.85
N SER A 317 -23.20 -24.16 -23.54
CA SER A 317 -23.51 -22.74 -23.40
C SER A 317 -23.78 -22.40 -21.93
N ARG A 318 -22.88 -21.60 -21.35
CA ARG A 318 -23.02 -20.90 -20.06
C ARG A 318 -24.39 -20.20 -19.93
N PRO A 319 -25.03 -20.18 -18.76
CA PRO A 319 -26.18 -19.31 -18.53
C PRO A 319 -25.73 -17.86 -18.24
N PRO A 320 -26.50 -16.84 -18.65
CA PRO A 320 -26.21 -15.45 -18.39
C PRO A 320 -26.54 -15.08 -16.93
N ARG A 321 -25.66 -14.30 -16.30
CA ARG A 321 -25.93 -13.63 -15.02
C ARG A 321 -26.94 -12.51 -15.27
N GLY A 322 -28.16 -12.68 -14.74
CA GLY A 322 -29.21 -11.65 -14.75
C GLY A 322 -29.76 -11.36 -13.35
N SER A 323 -29.27 -10.29 -12.73
CA SER A 323 -29.61 -9.78 -11.39
C SER A 323 -30.93 -8.99 -11.35
N ARG A 324 -32.04 -9.57 -11.83
CA ARG A 324 -33.37 -8.93 -11.76
C ARG A 324 -34.42 -9.71 -10.98
N GLN A 325 -34.31 -11.03 -10.85
CA GLN A 325 -35.29 -11.83 -10.11
C GLN A 325 -35.11 -11.79 -8.58
N ALA A 326 -33.90 -11.52 -8.08
CA ALA A 326 -33.64 -11.45 -6.64
C ALA A 326 -34.33 -10.25 -5.95
N ASN A 327 -34.55 -9.13 -6.66
CA ASN A 327 -35.19 -7.95 -6.08
C ASN A 327 -36.73 -8.07 -5.99
N MET A 328 -37.39 -8.89 -6.82
CA MET A 328 -38.84 -9.10 -6.73
C MET A 328 -39.22 -9.99 -5.54
N ALA A 329 -38.38 -10.97 -5.18
CA ALA A 329 -38.65 -11.83 -4.02
C ALA A 329 -38.54 -11.07 -2.69
N TYR A 330 -37.70 -10.03 -2.63
CA TYR A 330 -37.51 -9.22 -1.43
C TYR A 330 -38.64 -8.19 -1.23
N SER A 331 -39.18 -7.61 -2.31
CA SER A 331 -40.30 -6.67 -2.21
C SER A 331 -41.63 -7.34 -1.85
N TRP A 332 -41.86 -8.57 -2.33
CA TRP A 332 -43.06 -9.34 -2.00
C TRP A 332 -43.10 -9.76 -0.53
N TRP A 333 -41.94 -10.06 0.09
CA TRP A 333 -41.88 -10.47 1.50
C TRP A 333 -42.14 -9.30 2.46
N HIS A 334 -41.60 -8.10 2.16
CA HIS A 334 -41.81 -6.91 2.99
C HIS A 334 -43.26 -6.40 2.97
N GLN A 335 -43.97 -6.59 1.86
CA GLN A 335 -45.35 -6.10 1.70
C GLN A 335 -46.39 -6.96 2.45
N ARG A 336 -46.02 -8.16 2.91
CA ARG A 336 -46.94 -9.10 3.55
C ARG A 336 -46.76 -9.23 5.07
N PHE A 337 -45.66 -8.73 5.63
CA PHE A 337 -45.32 -8.90 7.05
C PHE A 337 -45.07 -7.58 7.83
N CYS A 338 -45.24 -6.42 7.21
CA CYS A 338 -45.30 -5.14 7.93
C CYS A 338 -46.76 -4.66 7.98
N PRO A 339 -47.48 -4.80 9.11
CA PRO A 339 -48.78 -4.18 9.26
C PRO A 339 -48.59 -2.68 9.50
N THR A 340 -48.74 -1.87 8.46
CA THR A 340 -49.06 -0.44 8.62
C THR A 340 -50.54 -0.30 8.90
N SER A 341 -50.82 0.30 10.06
CA SER A 341 -52.04 1.01 10.45
C SER A 341 -53.38 0.29 10.37
N ALA A 342 -54.00 0.19 11.55
CA ALA A 342 -55.38 0.63 11.87
C ALA A 342 -56.16 -0.45 12.63
N GLY A 343 -56.74 -0.03 13.75
CA GLY A 343 -57.68 -0.83 14.53
C GLY A 343 -57.50 -0.58 16.01
N ASP A 344 -58.05 0.54 16.48
CA ASP A 344 -58.52 0.69 17.86
C ASP A 344 -59.29 -0.57 18.30
N GLU A 345 -59.28 -0.84 19.60
CA GLU A 345 -59.88 -2.00 20.29
C GLU A 345 -58.89 -3.14 20.65
N ALA A 346 -57.84 -2.79 21.39
CA ALA A 346 -57.19 -3.73 22.30
C ALA A 346 -57.24 -3.14 23.72
N GLY A 347 -58.06 -3.78 24.55
CA GLY A 347 -58.39 -3.36 25.91
C GLY A 347 -57.22 -3.37 26.93
N PRO A 348 -57.53 -3.09 28.20
CA PRO A 348 -56.62 -2.51 29.20
C PRO A 348 -55.71 -3.53 29.89
N PHE A 349 -55.06 -4.43 29.14
CA PHE A 349 -54.16 -5.44 29.70
C PHE A 349 -52.67 -5.09 29.63
N LEU A 350 -52.30 -4.00 28.95
CA LEU A 350 -50.91 -3.50 28.89
C LEU A 350 -50.63 -2.27 29.75
N ALA A 351 -51.62 -1.77 30.50
CA ALA A 351 -51.45 -0.61 31.37
C ALA A 351 -50.81 -0.93 32.74
N ILE A 352 -50.72 -2.21 33.15
CA ILE A 352 -50.28 -2.60 34.50
C ILE A 352 -48.77 -2.95 34.57
N LEU A 353 -48.08 -3.13 33.44
CA LEU A 353 -46.63 -3.41 33.44
C LEU A 353 -45.74 -2.19 33.11
N GLY A 354 -46.33 -0.99 32.94
CA GLY A 354 -45.59 0.22 32.56
C GLY A 354 -45.12 1.11 33.71
N SER A 355 -45.55 0.89 34.96
CA SER A 355 -45.43 1.92 36.00
C SER A 355 -44.36 1.70 37.08
N CYS A 356 -43.52 0.66 37.00
CA CYS A 356 -42.52 0.37 38.03
C CYS A 356 -41.05 0.48 37.60
N GLY A 357 -40.75 0.99 36.39
CA GLY A 357 -39.35 1.18 35.92
C GLY A 357 -38.96 2.62 35.56
N SER A 358 -39.89 3.57 35.68
CA SER A 358 -39.72 4.94 35.18
C SER A 358 -38.63 5.72 35.92
N ALA A 359 -38.57 5.62 37.25
CA ALA A 359 -37.60 6.37 38.05
C ALA A 359 -36.15 5.91 37.84
N GLU A 360 -35.91 4.60 37.78
CA GLU A 360 -34.56 4.06 37.52
C GLU A 360 -34.07 4.36 36.10
N LEU A 361 -34.96 4.35 35.11
CA LEU A 361 -34.62 4.71 33.72
C LEU A 361 -34.27 6.19 33.57
N VAL A 362 -34.97 7.07 34.31
CA VAL A 362 -34.66 8.50 34.35
C VAL A 362 -33.31 8.74 35.04
N GLU A 363 -33.07 8.13 36.20
CA GLU A 363 -31.80 8.26 36.92
C GLU A 363 -30.61 7.72 36.09
N ARG A 364 -30.80 6.60 35.39
CA ARG A 364 -29.78 6.01 34.52
C ARG A 364 -29.50 6.89 33.29
N SER A 365 -30.54 7.55 32.76
CA SER A 365 -30.41 8.52 31.67
C SER A 365 -29.63 9.76 32.09
N GLU A 366 -29.89 10.28 33.30
CA GLU A 366 -29.16 11.42 33.85
C GLU A 366 -27.69 11.10 34.15
N ARG A 367 -27.40 9.93 34.70
CA ARG A 367 -26.01 9.47 34.91
C ARG A 367 -25.26 9.31 33.59
N LEU A 368 -25.90 8.82 32.53
CA LEU A 368 -25.29 8.73 31.20
C LEU A 368 -25.01 10.10 30.59
N LYS A 369 -25.91 11.08 30.77
CA LYS A 369 -25.68 12.46 30.33
C LYS A 369 -24.51 13.11 31.06
N LEU A 370 -24.39 12.87 32.38
CA LEU A 370 -23.28 13.35 33.18
C LEU A 370 -21.95 12.75 32.70
N VAL A 371 -21.88 11.44 32.52
CA VAL A 371 -20.66 10.76 32.01
C VAL A 371 -20.28 11.26 30.61
N GLN A 372 -21.27 11.50 29.74
CA GLN A 372 -21.02 12.09 28.42
C GLN A 372 -20.50 13.53 28.49
N SER A 373 -20.95 14.35 29.45
CA SER A 373 -20.42 15.71 29.62
C SER A 373 -18.97 15.67 30.11
N HIS A 374 -18.66 14.82 31.10
CA HIS A 374 -17.31 14.64 31.60
C HIS A 374 -16.34 14.14 30.53
N LEU A 375 -16.79 13.23 29.64
CA LEU A 375 -16.00 12.78 28.49
C LEU A 375 -15.75 13.90 27.47
N LYS A 376 -16.73 14.76 27.22
CA LYS A 376 -16.55 15.93 26.35
C LYS A 376 -15.55 16.92 26.94
N ASP A 377 -15.65 17.20 28.24
CA ASP A 377 -14.74 18.12 28.94
C ASP A 377 -13.31 17.58 29.05
N ALA A 378 -13.14 16.27 29.22
CA ALA A 378 -11.82 15.63 29.18
C ALA A 378 -11.21 15.72 27.77
N LYS A 379 -12.02 15.50 26.73
CA LYS A 379 -11.57 15.56 25.33
C LYS A 379 -11.19 16.97 24.89
N THR A 380 -11.93 17.99 25.34
CA THR A 380 -11.59 19.40 25.06
C THR A 380 -10.33 19.81 25.79
N ARG A 381 -10.11 19.38 27.05
CA ARG A 381 -8.85 19.63 27.78
C ARG A 381 -7.64 18.98 27.10
N GLN A 382 -7.78 17.73 26.68
CA GLN A 382 -6.71 17.02 25.96
C GLN A 382 -6.37 17.72 24.62
N GLN A 383 -7.38 18.16 23.86
CA GLN A 383 -7.17 18.94 22.64
C GLN A 383 -6.54 20.33 22.86
N GLN A 384 -6.62 20.86 24.09
CA GLN A 384 -6.06 22.17 24.44
C GLN A 384 -4.63 22.08 24.95
N GLU A 385 -4.26 20.98 25.61
CA GLU A 385 -2.88 20.68 26.02
C GLU A 385 -2.02 20.18 24.84
N ASP A 386 -2.63 19.51 23.84
CA ASP A 386 -1.92 18.93 22.69
C ASP A 386 -1.73 19.91 21.48
N ARG A 387 -1.24 21.13 21.71
CA ARG A 387 -0.88 22.09 20.63
C ARG A 387 0.49 22.72 20.90
N PRO A 388 1.38 23.02 19.92
CA PRO A 388 1.54 22.58 18.52
C PRO A 388 2.84 21.77 18.27
N ALA A 389 3.58 21.37 19.32
CA ALA A 389 4.85 20.63 19.17
C ALA A 389 4.63 19.21 18.60
N ASP A 390 3.46 18.62 18.86
CA ASP A 390 3.11 17.28 18.39
C ASP A 390 2.55 17.23 16.97
N ALA A 391 2.22 18.37 16.36
CA ALA A 391 1.74 18.39 14.97
C ALA A 391 2.85 17.96 14.00
N ALA A 392 4.08 18.45 14.21
CA ALA A 392 5.23 18.04 13.41
C ALA A 392 5.63 16.57 13.68
N ALA A 393 5.50 16.11 14.93
CA ALA A 393 5.73 14.71 15.28
C ALA A 393 4.66 13.79 14.66
N ALA A 394 3.40 14.19 14.66
CA ALA A 394 2.29 13.48 14.05
C ALA A 394 2.43 13.40 12.53
N GLU A 395 2.83 14.48 11.86
CA GLU A 395 3.15 14.46 10.43
C GLU A 395 4.32 13.52 10.12
N SER A 396 5.37 13.52 10.96
CA SER A 396 6.51 12.63 10.79
C SER A 396 6.12 11.14 10.96
N LEU A 397 5.27 10.84 11.93
CA LEU A 397 4.74 9.49 12.17
C LEU A 397 3.78 9.04 11.07
N GLN A 398 2.97 9.95 10.53
CA GLN A 398 2.07 9.69 9.42
C GLN A 398 2.87 9.36 8.14
N ARG A 399 3.93 10.11 7.85
CA ARG A 399 4.86 9.80 6.74
C ARG A 399 5.53 8.45 6.93
N LEU A 400 6.02 8.15 8.13
CA LEU A 400 6.63 6.85 8.45
C LEU A 400 5.64 5.70 8.26
N TRP A 401 4.41 5.85 8.75
CA TRP A 401 3.36 4.86 8.60
C TRP A 401 2.98 4.62 7.14
N GLN A 402 2.88 5.69 6.35
CA GLN A 402 2.60 5.60 4.92
C GLN A 402 3.73 4.89 4.17
N GLN A 403 5.00 5.18 4.50
CA GLN A 403 6.15 4.45 3.94
C GLN A 403 6.13 2.95 4.30
N LEU A 404 5.83 2.60 5.56
CA LEU A 404 5.70 1.21 5.99
C LEU A 404 4.56 0.49 5.26
N ARG A 405 3.40 1.16 5.10
CA ARG A 405 2.26 0.61 4.37
C ARG A 405 2.58 0.39 2.89
N CYS A 406 3.23 1.35 2.23
CA CYS A 406 3.68 1.20 0.85
C CYS A 406 4.67 0.04 0.69
N ARG A 407 5.61 -0.12 1.64
CA ARG A 407 6.56 -1.24 1.63
C ARG A 407 5.87 -2.59 1.83
N GLN A 408 4.90 -2.67 2.73
CA GLN A 408 4.10 -3.89 2.94
C GLN A 408 3.29 -4.24 1.69
N VAL A 409 2.67 -3.26 1.03
CA VAL A 409 1.92 -3.47 -0.22
C VAL A 409 2.85 -3.95 -1.35
N ARG A 410 4.04 -3.34 -1.51
CA ARG A 410 5.04 -3.81 -2.49
C ARG A 410 5.49 -5.24 -2.22
N MET A 411 5.79 -5.57 -0.97
CA MET A 411 6.18 -6.93 -0.58
C MET A 411 5.07 -7.94 -0.88
N LEU A 412 3.81 -7.62 -0.58
CA LEU A 412 2.67 -8.47 -0.94
C LEU A 412 2.49 -8.61 -2.45
N HIS A 413 2.78 -7.55 -3.21
CA HIS A 413 2.75 -7.60 -4.67
C HIS A 413 3.88 -8.46 -5.25
N GLU A 414 5.10 -8.34 -4.74
CA GLU A 414 6.24 -9.18 -5.08
C GLU A 414 5.96 -10.66 -4.76
N ILE A 415 5.42 -10.95 -3.57
CA ILE A 415 5.00 -12.30 -3.20
C ILE A 415 3.94 -12.82 -4.18
N ARG A 416 2.96 -12.00 -4.58
CA ARG A 416 1.95 -12.37 -5.58
C ARG A 416 2.51 -12.60 -6.98
N GLN A 417 3.59 -11.92 -7.35
CA GLN A 417 4.26 -12.11 -8.63
C GLN A 417 5.14 -13.36 -8.65
N VAL A 418 5.87 -13.63 -7.56
CA VAL A 418 6.80 -14.78 -7.43
C VAL A 418 6.05 -16.08 -7.12
N TYR A 419 4.90 -15.97 -6.46
CA TYR A 419 4.04 -17.08 -6.14
C TYR A 419 2.64 -16.80 -6.68
N PRO A 420 2.18 -17.46 -7.75
CA PRO A 420 0.82 -17.30 -8.23
C PRO A 420 -0.12 -17.71 -7.09
N ILE A 421 -0.80 -16.72 -6.53
CA ILE A 421 -1.81 -16.94 -5.51
C ILE A 421 -3.14 -17.07 -6.23
N GLU A 422 -3.63 -18.30 -6.34
CA GLU A 422 -4.92 -18.58 -6.99
C GLU A 422 -6.03 -18.54 -5.94
N ASP A 423 -7.12 -17.85 -6.26
CA ASP A 423 -8.33 -17.85 -5.44
C ASP A 423 -9.21 -19.05 -5.81
N CYS A 424 -9.22 -20.07 -4.96
CA CYS A 424 -10.05 -21.26 -5.11
C CYS A 424 -11.40 -21.13 -4.36
N GLY A 425 -11.81 -19.91 -4.01
CA GLY A 425 -13.07 -19.59 -3.34
C GLY A 425 -13.03 -19.79 -1.82
N ARG A 426 -12.68 -20.98 -1.33
CA ARG A 426 -12.59 -21.25 0.14
C ARG A 426 -11.19 -21.07 0.72
N TYR A 427 -10.16 -21.12 -0.11
CA TYR A 427 -8.76 -21.02 0.27
C TYR A 427 -7.97 -20.39 -0.87
N TRP A 428 -6.81 -19.85 -0.53
CA TRP A 428 -5.86 -19.30 -1.49
C TRP A 428 -4.75 -20.33 -1.67
N THR A 429 -4.33 -20.66 -2.88
CA THR A 429 -3.20 -21.57 -3.10
C THR A 429 -1.96 -20.83 -3.54
N ILE A 430 -0.82 -21.10 -2.90
CA ILE A 430 0.51 -20.60 -3.29
C ILE A 430 1.27 -21.81 -3.85
N ARG A 431 1.48 -21.88 -5.17
CA ARG A 431 2.12 -23.04 -5.85
C ARG A 431 1.45 -24.39 -5.50
N GLY A 432 0.12 -24.42 -5.40
CA GLY A 432 -0.63 -25.63 -5.05
C GLY A 432 -0.71 -25.94 -3.54
N PHE A 433 -0.06 -25.17 -2.67
CA PHE A 433 -0.23 -25.29 -1.22
C PHE A 433 -1.40 -24.43 -0.74
N CYS A 434 -2.40 -25.06 -0.12
CA CYS A 434 -3.57 -24.38 0.42
C CYS A 434 -3.20 -23.55 1.65
N VAL A 435 -3.42 -22.24 1.56
CA VAL A 435 -3.31 -21.29 2.65
C VAL A 435 -4.71 -20.94 3.14
N ALA A 436 -4.94 -21.09 4.44
CA ALA A 436 -6.20 -20.76 5.09
C ALA A 436 -6.36 -19.22 5.17
N GLY A 437 -6.82 -18.61 4.08
CA GLY A 437 -7.24 -17.21 3.99
C GLY A 437 -6.11 -16.17 3.94
N ILE A 438 -6.34 -15.08 3.18
CA ILE A 438 -5.43 -13.92 3.07
C ILE A 438 -5.10 -13.27 4.42
N ASP A 439 -5.99 -13.38 5.40
CA ASP A 439 -5.80 -12.77 6.72
C ASP A 439 -4.60 -13.33 7.48
N ASN A 440 -4.19 -14.57 7.20
CA ASN A 440 -3.00 -15.19 7.81
C ASN A 440 -1.71 -14.76 7.10
N LEU A 441 -1.76 -14.48 5.79
CA LEU A 441 -0.62 -13.96 5.01
C LEU A 441 -0.22 -12.53 5.39
N LYS A 442 -1.09 -11.76 6.05
CA LYS A 442 -0.74 -10.42 6.56
C LYS A 442 0.10 -10.44 7.84
N ARG A 443 0.20 -11.60 8.51
CA ARG A 443 0.90 -11.75 9.82
C ARG A 443 2.27 -12.42 9.72
N GLN A 444 2.52 -13.18 8.66
CA GLN A 444 3.82 -13.74 8.31
C GLN A 444 4.52 -12.79 7.35
#